data_AF-E5RM86-F1
#
_entry.id   AF-E5RM86-F1
#
_cell.length_a   1.000
_cell.length_b   1.000
_cell.length_c   1.000
_cell.angle_alpha   90.00
_cell.angle_beta   90.00
_cell.angle_gamma   90.00
#
_symmetry.space_group_name_H-M   'P 1'
#
loop_
_entity.id
_entity.type
_entity.pdbx_description
1 polymer ?
#
loop_
_entity_poly.entity_id
_entity_poly.type
_entity_poly.pdbx_seq_one_letter_code
_entity_poly.pdbx_strand_id
1 'polypeptide(L)' 'MDIVQRFINYTKINTTTSRENGAKGIMPSSPNQMELAKLLEKELQE' A
#
# COMPACT_ATOMS: atom_id res chain seq x y z
N MET A 1 13.10 3.38 -12.19
CA MET A 1 13.51 3.86 -10.85
C MET A 1 14.41 2.80 -10.21
N ASP A 2 15.49 3.18 -9.52
CA ASP A 2 16.32 2.21 -8.80
C ASP A 2 15.54 1.52 -7.66
N ILE A 3 15.85 0.25 -7.37
CA ILE A 3 15.10 -0.57 -6.41
C ILE A 3 15.17 -0.02 -4.98
N VAL A 4 16.28 0.61 -4.60
CA VAL A 4 16.43 1.23 -3.28
C VAL A 4 15.50 2.43 -3.17
N GLN A 5 15.46 3.27 -4.21
CA GLN A 5 14.58 4.42 -4.25
C GLN A 5 13.10 4.02 -4.26
N ARG A 6 12.75 2.94 -4.98
CA ARG A 6 11.41 2.35 -5.03
C ARG A 6 10.96 1.90 -3.64
N PHE A 7 11.80 1.16 -2.92
CA PHE A 7 11.51 0.72 -1.55
C PHE A 7 11.32 1.90 -0.59
N ILE A 8 12.22 2.89 -0.61
CA ILE A 8 12.10 4.09 0.24
C ILE A 8 10.83 4.88 -0.07
N ASN A 9 10.37 4.89 -1.31
CA ASN A 9 9.12 5.57 -1.65
C ASN A 9 7.89 4.89 -1.05
N TYR A 10 7.87 3.56 -0.93
CA TYR A 10 6.75 2.84 -0.30
C TYR A 10 6.62 3.12 1.18
N THR A 11 7.72 3.39 1.89
CA THR A 11 7.67 3.69 3.33
C THR A 11 6.98 5.01 3.65
N LYS A 12 6.78 5.88 2.64
CA LYS A 12 6.05 7.14 2.77
C LYS A 12 4.53 6.94 2.86
N ILE A 13 4.02 5.81 2.40
CA ILE A 13 2.60 5.48 2.45
C ILE A 13 2.35 4.63 3.69
N ASN A 14 1.69 5.22 4.69
CA ASN A 14 1.33 4.48 5.90
C ASN A 14 0.22 3.48 5.59
N THR A 15 0.57 2.21 5.49
CA THR A 15 -0.34 1.08 5.21
C THR A 15 -0.71 0.28 6.46
N THR A 16 -0.54 0.87 7.65
CA THR A 16 -0.88 0.21 8.93
C THR A 16 -2.31 -0.33 8.89
N THR A 17 -2.46 -1.58 9.34
CA THR A 17 -3.74 -2.28 9.40
C THR A 17 -4.70 -1.58 10.36
N SER A 18 -5.93 -1.31 9.90
CA SER A 18 -7.02 -0.94 10.80
C SER A 18 -7.53 -2.19 11.51
N ARG A 19 -7.29 -2.29 12.82
CA ARG A 19 -7.76 -3.43 13.62
C ARG A 19 -9.28 -3.58 13.59
N GLU A 20 -10.00 -2.45 13.62
CA GLU A 20 -11.46 -2.44 13.59
C GLU A 20 -12.00 -3.03 12.28
N ASN A 21 -11.49 -2.55 11.14
CA ASN A 21 -11.91 -3.04 9.83
C ASN A 21 -11.46 -4.50 9.61
N GLY A 22 -10.25 -4.84 10.06
CA GLY A 22 -9.74 -6.21 10.02
C GLY A 22 -10.62 -7.19 10.80
N ALA A 23 -11.07 -6.81 12.01
CA ALA A 23 -11.98 -7.63 12.82
C ALA A 23 -13.37 -7.79 12.17
N LYS A 24 -13.80 -6.83 11.35
CA LYS A 24 -15.05 -6.86 10.58
C LYS A 24 -14.93 -7.59 9.23
N GLY A 25 -13.74 -8.11 8.88
CA GLY A 25 -13.48 -8.77 7.60
C GLY A 25 -13.40 -7.81 6.40
N ILE A 26 -13.28 -6.50 6.64
CA ILE A 26 -13.20 -5.49 5.58
C ILE A 26 -11.75 -5.39 5.09
N MET A 27 -11.53 -5.64 3.79
CA MET A 27 -10.23 -5.54 3.14
C MET A 27 -10.32 -4.72 1.83
N PRO A 28 -9.32 -3.88 1.51
CA PRO A 28 -8.19 -3.52 2.36
C PRO A 28 -8.65 -2.81 3.64
N SER A 29 -8.00 -3.16 4.75
CA SER A 29 -8.41 -2.70 6.08
C SER A 29 -8.16 -1.20 6.28
N SER A 30 -7.19 -0.62 5.57
CA SER A 30 -6.96 0.83 5.54
C SER A 30 -6.92 1.35 4.10
N PRO A 31 -7.43 2.57 3.83
CA PRO A 31 -7.48 3.13 2.48
C PRO A 31 -6.11 3.19 1.79
N ASN A 32 -5.06 3.50 2.55
CA ASN A 32 -3.70 3.65 2.04
C ASN A 32 -3.10 2.32 1.56
N GLN A 33 -3.61 1.16 2.01
CA GLN A 33 -3.22 -0.14 1.44
C GLN A 33 -3.64 -0.24 -0.03
N MET A 34 -4.83 0.28 -0.37
CA MET A 34 -5.27 0.37 -1.76
C MET A 34 -4.48 1.41 -2.56
N GLU A 35 -4.11 2.52 -1.94
CA GLU A 35 -3.28 3.55 -2.57
C GLU A 35 -1.90 2.99 -2.98
N LEU A 36 -1.23 2.29 -2.06
CA LEU A 36 0.04 1.61 -2.37
C LEU A 36 -0.15 0.54 -3.44
N ALA A 37 -1.23 -0.24 -3.40
CA ALA A 37 -1.51 -1.26 -4.40
C ALA A 37 -1.66 -0.69 -5.82
N LYS A 38 -2.37 0.44 -5.96
CA LYS A 38 -2.51 1.14 -7.26
C LYS A 38 -1.21 1.75 -7.75
N LEU A 39 -0.36 2.25 -6.84
CA LEU A 39 0.98 2.71 -7.20
C LEU A 39 1.80 1.53 -7.76
N LEU A 40 1.79 0.38 -7.07
CA LEU A 40 2.48 -0.82 -7.50
C LEU A 40 1.99 -1.35 -8.85
N GLU A 41 0.67 -1.37 -9.06
CA GLU A 41 0.07 -1.78 -10.33
C GLU A 41 0.64 -0.97 -11.50
N LYS A 42 0.67 0.37 -11.37
CA LYS A 42 1.23 1.26 -12.40
C LYS A 42 2.71 0.99 -12.65
N GLU A 43 3.51 0.88 -11.58
CA GLU A 43 4.95 0.62 -11.68
C GLU A 43 5.31 -0.77 -12.25
N LEU A 44 4.36 -1.71 -12.29
CA LEU A 44 4.54 -3.04 -12.88
C LEU A 44 4.05 -3.12 -14.33
N GLN A 45 3.27 -2.14 -14.79
CA GLN A 45 2.79 -2.04 -16.17
C GLN A 45 3.72 -1.20 -17.06
N GLU A 46 4.63 -0.42 -16.47
CA GLU A 46 5.73 0.29 -17.13
C GLU A 46 6.93 -0.63 -17.40
#